data_AF-A0A1I7GFR3-F1
#
_entry.id   AF-A0A1I7GFR3-F1
#
_cell.length_a   1.000
_cell.length_b   1.000
_cell.length_c   1.000
_cell.angle_alpha   90.00
_cell.angle_beta   90.00
_cell.angle_gamma   90.00
#
_symmetry.space_group_name_H-M   'P 1'
#
loop_
_entity.id
_entity.type
_entity.pdbx_description
1 polymer ?
#
loop_
_entity_poly.entity_id
_entity_poly.type
_entity_poly.pdbx_seq_one_letter_code
_entity_poly.pdbx_strand_id
1 'polypeptide(L)'
;MSDALFMQQALAQAREAAAAGEVPVGAVVVHKGKVIATGRNAPIDGHDPTAHAEITALRAAAQAMGNYRLDDCELFVTLEPCAMCSGAMLHARLKRVVFGALDPKTGAAGSVLNLFAEPRLNHQTELQGGVLAPDCGELLQDFFRQRRADKREESRLAHPLRDDALRTSDAAFDDLPGYPWQPRYISDLPALGGLRMHYLDEGEGGQGGVTYLCLHGNPAWSYLYRKMIPALLEAGHRVVAPDLIGFGKSDKPKKDSFHSFSVHRQILLELVERLDLQNVVLVVQDWGGLLGLTLPMAAPQRYKGLLVMNTTLGTGDAPLPAGFIAWREMCAKNPEFDVARLFARGNPQMSPAECAAYNAPFPDKGHRAALRAFPPMVPDAPDADGAAVSRQARSFWQNDWTGQTLMMVGAQDPVLGPPVMQQLQALIRGCGEPVVLPQAGHFVQEHGEPIAQQALRFFSPPA
;
A
#
# COMPACT_ATOMS: atom_id res chain seq x y z
N MET A 1 -13.87 32.33 35.54
CA MET A 1 -14.69 31.41 34.71
C MET A 1 -13.87 30.14 34.52
N SER A 2 -14.49 28.97 34.33
CA SER A 2 -13.75 27.70 34.21
C SER A 2 -13.17 27.51 32.81
N ASP A 3 -12.00 26.89 32.71
CA ASP A 3 -11.37 26.54 31.43
C ASP A 3 -12.29 25.70 30.53
N ALA A 4 -13.13 24.86 31.15
CA ALA A 4 -14.12 24.05 30.44
C ALA A 4 -15.11 24.89 29.63
N LEU A 5 -15.50 26.08 30.10
CA LEU A 5 -16.42 26.97 29.39
C LEU A 5 -15.80 27.46 28.07
N PHE A 6 -14.55 27.90 28.09
CA PHE A 6 -13.88 28.38 26.88
C PHE A 6 -13.50 27.23 25.95
N MET A 7 -13.16 26.07 26.50
CA MET A 7 -12.95 24.86 25.70
C MET A 7 -14.23 24.41 24.98
N GLN A 8 -15.41 24.54 25.60
CA GLN A 8 -16.69 24.30 24.92
C GLN A 8 -16.92 25.25 23.74
N GLN A 9 -16.46 26.50 23.83
CA GLN A 9 -16.54 27.46 22.72
C GLN A 9 -15.54 27.12 21.61
N ALA A 10 -14.33 26.67 21.97
CA ALA A 10 -13.38 26.12 21.01
C ALA A 10 -13.94 24.87 20.30
N LEU A 11 -14.63 23.97 21.03
CA LEU A 11 -15.34 22.83 20.45
C LEU A 11 -16.47 23.25 19.50
N ALA A 12 -17.16 24.36 19.77
CA ALA A 12 -18.15 24.89 18.82
C ALA A 12 -17.48 25.28 17.48
N GLN A 13 -16.31 25.93 17.53
CA GLN A 13 -15.52 26.26 16.35
C GLN A 13 -14.97 25.02 15.63
N ALA A 14 -14.58 23.98 16.39
CA ALA A 14 -14.14 22.71 15.83
C ALA A 14 -15.26 21.97 15.07
N ARG A 15 -16.50 21.97 15.58
CA ARG A 15 -17.67 21.42 14.87
C ARG A 15 -17.97 22.19 13.59
N GLU A 16 -17.78 23.49 13.65
CA GLU A 16 -17.91 24.40 12.52
C GLU A 16 -16.85 24.12 11.43
N ALA A 17 -15.61 23.78 11.79
CA ALA A 17 -14.61 23.28 10.82
C ALA A 17 -15.04 21.93 10.23
N ALA A 18 -15.51 21.00 11.06
CA ALA A 18 -16.00 19.70 10.61
C ALA A 18 -17.10 19.83 9.54
N ALA A 19 -18.04 20.74 9.76
CA ALA A 19 -19.16 21.02 8.85
C ALA A 19 -18.70 21.60 7.49
N ALA A 20 -17.54 22.28 7.46
CA ALA A 20 -16.89 22.76 6.25
C ALA A 20 -16.01 21.68 5.57
N GLY A 21 -15.90 20.47 6.15
CA GLY A 21 -15.01 19.42 5.64
C GLY A 21 -13.54 19.61 6.04
N GLU A 22 -13.26 20.49 7.00
CA GLU A 22 -11.94 20.73 7.56
C GLU A 22 -11.68 19.82 8.77
N VAL A 23 -10.40 19.56 9.07
CA VAL A 23 -10.03 18.82 10.30
C VAL A 23 -10.58 19.58 11.51
N PRO A 24 -11.36 18.94 12.42
CA PRO A 24 -12.15 19.62 13.44
C PRO A 24 -11.30 20.12 14.62
N VAL A 25 -10.53 21.18 14.39
CA VAL A 25 -9.81 21.92 15.42
C VAL A 25 -10.39 23.32 15.50
N GLY A 26 -10.66 23.75 16.72
CA GLY A 26 -11.18 25.08 17.02
C GLY A 26 -10.41 25.72 18.15
N ALA A 27 -10.36 27.04 18.15
CA ALA A 27 -9.65 27.83 19.14
C ALA A 27 -10.41 29.12 19.48
N VAL A 28 -10.22 29.61 20.70
CA VAL A 28 -10.70 30.92 21.14
C VAL A 28 -9.60 31.66 21.91
N VAL A 29 -9.53 32.98 21.74
CA VAL A 29 -8.63 33.85 22.52
C VAL A 29 -9.45 34.66 23.51
N VAL A 30 -9.03 34.63 24.77
CA VAL A 30 -9.71 35.24 25.91
C VAL A 30 -8.84 36.36 26.46
N HIS A 31 -9.42 37.54 26.68
CA HIS A 31 -8.79 38.63 27.40
C HIS A 31 -9.70 39.08 28.54
N LYS A 32 -9.16 39.10 29.77
CA LYS A 32 -9.90 39.47 30.99
C LYS A 32 -11.23 38.71 31.15
N GLY A 33 -11.19 37.40 30.85
CA GLY A 33 -12.36 36.51 30.95
C GLY A 33 -13.42 36.71 29.87
N LYS A 34 -13.14 37.46 28.80
CA LYS A 34 -14.03 37.61 27.63
C LYS A 34 -13.36 37.05 26.39
N VAL A 35 -14.10 36.30 25.59
CA VAL A 35 -13.63 35.89 24.26
C VAL A 35 -13.55 37.12 23.36
N ILE A 36 -12.37 37.40 22.82
CA ILE A 36 -12.11 38.52 21.91
C ILE A 36 -11.93 38.06 20.46
N ALA A 37 -11.65 36.78 20.25
CA ALA A 37 -11.52 36.19 18.93
C ALA A 37 -11.78 34.68 18.95
N THR A 38 -12.20 34.17 17.79
CA THR A 38 -12.41 32.74 17.53
C THR A 38 -11.64 32.34 16.28
N GLY A 39 -11.31 31.06 16.18
CA GLY A 39 -10.63 30.49 15.02
C GLY A 39 -10.95 29.01 14.88
N ARG A 40 -10.87 28.53 13.64
CA ARG A 40 -11.05 27.12 13.27
C ARG A 40 -10.10 26.79 12.13
N ASN A 41 -9.79 25.52 11.94
CA ASN A 41 -9.02 25.11 10.77
C ASN A 41 -9.75 25.50 9.48
N ALA A 42 -9.01 26.09 8.54
CA ALA A 42 -9.46 26.36 7.17
C ALA A 42 -8.36 26.16 6.08
N PRO A 43 -7.45 25.15 6.19
CA PRO A 43 -6.37 24.98 5.21
C PRO A 43 -6.85 24.53 3.82
N ILE A 44 -7.94 23.76 3.73
CA ILE A 44 -8.48 23.27 2.46
C ILE A 44 -9.21 24.41 1.75
N ASP A 45 -10.18 25.03 2.40
CA ASP A 45 -10.99 26.10 1.81
C ASP A 45 -10.14 27.32 1.46
N GLY A 46 -9.25 27.71 2.38
CA GLY A 46 -8.38 28.87 2.22
C GLY A 46 -7.16 28.63 1.33
N HIS A 47 -6.87 27.37 0.97
CA HIS A 47 -5.59 26.98 0.34
C HIS A 47 -4.36 27.54 1.09
N ASP A 48 -4.49 27.71 2.42
CA ASP A 48 -3.49 28.31 3.30
C ASP A 48 -2.96 27.23 4.25
N PRO A 49 -1.72 26.73 4.06
CA PRO A 49 -1.15 25.69 4.92
C PRO A 49 -0.95 26.17 6.36
N THR A 50 -1.07 27.48 6.63
CA THR A 50 -0.94 28.07 7.97
C THR A 50 -2.28 28.37 8.65
N ALA A 51 -3.42 28.15 7.99
CA ALA A 51 -4.76 28.44 8.51
C ALA A 51 -5.25 27.42 9.56
N HIS A 52 -4.39 27.14 10.54
CA HIS A 52 -4.75 26.38 11.73
C HIS A 52 -5.63 27.23 12.66
N ALA A 53 -6.45 26.58 13.47
CA ALA A 53 -7.39 27.24 14.38
C ALA A 53 -6.70 28.29 15.26
N GLU A 54 -5.53 27.98 15.80
CA GLU A 54 -4.76 28.84 16.69
C GLU A 54 -4.22 30.06 15.95
N ILE A 55 -3.66 29.87 14.75
CA ILE A 55 -3.17 30.98 13.91
C ILE A 55 -4.31 31.91 13.53
N THR A 56 -5.45 31.35 13.13
CA THR A 56 -6.65 32.12 12.77
C THR A 56 -7.15 32.92 13.96
N ALA A 57 -7.24 32.32 15.15
CA ALA A 57 -7.68 32.98 16.36
C ALA A 57 -6.70 34.07 16.81
N LEU A 58 -5.38 33.83 16.73
CA LEU A 58 -4.34 34.81 17.05
C LEU A 58 -4.39 36.02 16.10
N ARG A 59 -4.53 35.78 14.78
CA ARG A 59 -4.65 36.86 13.78
C ARG A 59 -5.88 37.72 14.06
N ALA A 60 -7.03 37.11 14.32
CA ALA A 60 -8.26 37.82 14.66
C ALA A 60 -8.14 38.59 15.99
N ALA A 61 -7.53 38.01 17.01
CA ALA A 61 -7.28 38.68 18.29
C ALA A 61 -6.35 39.89 18.13
N ALA A 62 -5.27 39.75 17.36
CA ALA A 62 -4.33 40.83 17.10
C ALA A 62 -4.97 42.00 16.37
N GLN A 63 -5.86 41.72 15.41
CA GLN A 63 -6.66 42.74 14.73
C GLN A 63 -7.63 43.42 15.70
N ALA A 64 -8.36 42.66 16.52
CA ALA A 64 -9.30 43.21 17.50
C ALA A 64 -8.63 44.10 18.56
N MET A 65 -7.40 43.75 18.94
CA MET A 65 -6.59 44.50 19.91
C MET A 65 -5.77 45.64 19.28
N GLY A 66 -5.65 45.66 17.94
CA GLY A 66 -4.74 46.57 17.23
C GLY A 66 -3.27 46.35 17.57
N ASN A 67 -2.90 45.14 18.01
CA ASN A 67 -1.54 44.81 18.46
C ASN A 67 -1.21 43.34 18.19
N TYR A 68 -0.02 43.08 17.64
CA TYR A 68 0.47 41.72 17.39
C TYR A 68 0.89 40.99 18.67
N ARG A 69 1.15 41.74 19.75
CA ARG A 69 1.33 41.18 21.09
C ARG A 69 0.00 41.16 21.81
N LEU A 70 -0.32 40.00 22.34
CA LEU A 70 -1.54 39.64 23.04
C LEU A 70 -1.23 39.35 24.51
N ASP A 71 -0.47 40.25 25.13
CA ASP A 71 -0.19 40.19 26.57
C ASP A 71 -1.52 40.09 27.35
N ASP A 72 -1.50 39.37 28.48
CA ASP A 72 -2.68 39.04 29.29
C ASP A 72 -3.80 38.24 28.59
N CYS A 73 -3.58 37.77 27.35
CA CYS A 73 -4.53 36.89 26.67
C CYS A 73 -4.22 35.42 26.94
N GLU A 74 -5.27 34.62 26.99
CA GLU A 74 -5.23 33.16 27.12
C GLU A 74 -5.83 32.53 25.85
N LEU A 75 -5.23 31.46 25.32
CA LEU A 75 -5.76 30.73 24.17
C LEU A 75 -6.24 29.35 24.59
N PHE A 76 -7.44 28.99 24.15
CA PHE A 76 -8.03 27.66 24.34
C PHE A 76 -8.14 26.98 22.97
N VAL A 77 -7.61 25.77 22.82
CA VAL A 77 -7.63 25.01 21.55
C VAL A 77 -8.00 23.55 21.79
N THR A 78 -8.79 22.95 20.90
CA THR A 78 -9.29 21.58 21.11
C THR A 78 -8.23 20.49 20.96
N LEU A 79 -7.13 20.76 20.26
CA LEU A 79 -6.03 19.83 20.03
C LEU A 79 -4.70 20.45 20.48
N GLU A 80 -3.76 19.63 20.95
CA GLU A 80 -2.41 20.07 21.26
C GLU A 80 -1.76 20.81 20.06
N PRO A 81 -1.19 22.01 20.27
CA PRO A 81 -0.67 22.81 19.17
C PRO A 81 0.59 22.21 18.56
N CYS A 82 0.71 22.31 17.24
CA CYS A 82 1.93 21.93 16.52
C CYS A 82 3.04 22.99 16.68
N ALA A 83 4.27 22.69 16.22
CA ALA A 83 5.43 23.57 16.38
C ALA A 83 5.22 24.99 15.81
N MET A 84 4.53 25.12 14.67
CA MET A 84 4.18 26.42 14.07
C MET A 84 3.28 27.25 14.98
N CYS A 85 2.19 26.65 15.47
CA CYS A 85 1.21 27.34 16.30
C CYS A 85 1.82 27.73 17.65
N SER A 86 2.57 26.81 18.27
CA SER A 86 3.31 27.06 19.51
C SER A 86 4.31 28.21 19.37
N GLY A 87 5.08 28.27 18.27
CA GLY A 87 5.96 29.40 17.99
C GLY A 87 5.21 30.73 17.85
N ALA A 88 4.07 30.74 17.16
CA ALA A 88 3.23 31.93 17.02
C ALA A 88 2.68 32.42 18.36
N MET A 89 2.26 31.51 19.25
CA MET A 89 1.79 31.83 20.60
C MET A 89 2.87 32.51 21.44
N LEU A 90 4.11 32.01 21.38
CA LEU A 90 5.25 32.61 22.08
C LEU A 90 5.60 34.00 21.53
N HIS A 91 5.55 34.18 20.20
CA HIS A 91 5.74 35.49 19.57
C HIS A 91 4.62 36.49 19.91
N ALA A 92 3.39 36.01 20.01
CA ALA A 92 2.23 36.79 20.45
C ALA A 92 2.23 37.07 21.95
N ARG A 93 3.12 36.43 22.73
CA ARG A 93 3.27 36.62 24.18
C ARG A 93 2.01 36.28 24.99
N LEU A 94 1.31 35.22 24.59
CA LEU A 94 0.18 34.76 25.37
C LEU A 94 0.60 34.50 26.82
N LYS A 95 -0.27 34.86 27.75
CA LYS A 95 -0.11 34.56 29.17
C LYS A 95 -0.18 33.05 29.39
N ARG A 96 -1.18 32.41 28.77
CA ARG A 96 -1.50 31.00 28.99
C ARG A 96 -2.10 30.35 27.75
N VAL A 97 -1.80 29.08 27.55
CA VAL A 97 -2.37 28.21 26.51
C VAL A 97 -2.98 27.00 27.19
N VAL A 98 -4.24 26.74 26.87
CA VAL A 98 -5.01 25.60 27.37
C VAL A 98 -5.43 24.74 26.19
N PHE A 99 -5.13 23.44 26.23
CA PHE A 99 -5.50 22.53 25.15
C PHE A 99 -6.30 21.31 25.62
N GLY A 100 -7.10 20.76 24.71
CA GLY A 100 -7.96 19.60 24.95
C GLY A 100 -7.24 18.27 24.82
N ALA A 101 -7.34 17.64 23.65
CA ALA A 101 -6.71 16.35 23.36
C ALA A 101 -5.21 16.49 23.04
N LEU A 102 -4.41 15.46 23.35
CA LEU A 102 -3.02 15.36 22.93
C LEU A 102 -2.91 15.05 21.44
N ASP A 103 -1.81 15.47 20.81
CA ASP A 103 -1.46 15.09 19.43
C ASP A 103 -0.16 14.28 19.39
N PRO A 104 -0.24 12.94 19.36
CA PRO A 104 0.95 12.08 19.34
C PRO A 104 1.76 12.15 18.04
N LYS A 105 1.23 12.79 16.98
CA LYS A 105 1.89 12.87 15.67
C LYS A 105 2.63 14.18 15.45
N THR A 106 2.07 15.31 15.90
CA THR A 106 2.68 16.63 15.63
C THR A 106 2.71 17.59 16.83
N GLY A 107 2.20 17.17 17.99
CA GLY A 107 2.07 18.00 19.19
C GLY A 107 3.41 18.51 19.73
N ALA A 108 3.47 19.82 19.98
CA ALA A 108 4.66 20.56 20.39
C ALA A 108 4.59 21.12 21.83
N ALA A 109 3.63 20.65 22.63
CA ALA A 109 3.42 21.03 24.02
C ALA A 109 3.63 19.86 25.00
N GLY A 110 4.31 18.79 24.56
CA GLY A 110 4.63 17.62 25.38
C GLY A 110 4.62 16.28 24.65
N SER A 111 3.93 16.15 23.51
CA SER A 111 3.82 14.85 22.81
C SER A 111 5.06 14.47 21.99
N VAL A 112 5.35 15.21 20.92
CA VAL A 112 6.53 14.95 20.06
C VAL A 112 7.72 15.78 20.53
N LEU A 113 7.46 17.03 20.88
CA LEU A 113 8.43 17.97 21.45
C LEU A 113 7.72 18.93 22.40
N ASN A 114 8.49 19.72 23.16
CA ASN A 114 7.93 20.70 24.10
C ASN A 114 8.64 22.05 23.97
N LEU A 115 8.11 22.94 23.12
CA LEU A 115 8.69 24.28 22.92
C LEU A 115 8.50 25.18 24.15
N PHE A 116 7.41 25.00 24.88
CA PHE A 116 7.08 25.81 26.05
C PHE A 116 7.97 25.51 27.26
N ALA A 117 8.67 24.36 27.26
CA ALA A 117 9.65 24.01 28.27
C ALA A 117 11.08 24.45 27.93
N GLU A 118 11.32 25.10 26.77
CA GLU A 118 12.66 25.51 26.36
C GLU A 118 13.06 26.86 27.01
N PRO A 119 14.00 26.86 27.98
CA PRO A 119 14.37 28.07 28.71
C PRO A 119 15.13 29.10 27.87
N ARG A 120 15.69 28.71 26.72
CA ARG A 120 16.38 29.64 25.81
C ARG A 120 15.42 30.56 25.05
N LEU A 121 14.13 30.21 24.99
CA LEU A 121 13.12 31.07 24.38
C LEU A 121 12.76 32.21 25.34
N ASN A 122 12.73 33.43 24.82
CA ASN A 122 12.64 34.65 25.62
C ASN A 122 11.31 34.77 26.39
N HIS A 123 10.18 34.59 25.68
CA HIS A 123 8.86 34.66 26.31
C HIS A 123 8.45 33.28 26.82
N GLN A 124 7.83 33.25 27.99
CA GLN A 124 7.35 32.03 28.63
C GLN A 124 5.84 32.12 28.79
N THR A 125 5.15 31.06 28.38
CA THR A 125 3.68 30.96 28.37
C THR A 125 3.27 29.77 29.22
N GLU A 126 2.33 29.97 30.15
CA GLU A 126 1.80 28.89 30.97
C GLU A 126 1.03 27.88 30.12
N LEU A 127 1.17 26.59 30.40
CA LEU A 127 0.53 25.52 29.65
C LEU A 127 -0.39 24.69 30.55
N GLN A 128 -1.57 24.35 30.04
CA GLN A 128 -2.45 23.36 30.64
C GLN A 128 -3.10 22.47 29.58
N GLY A 129 -2.75 21.19 29.58
CA GLY A 129 -3.39 20.18 28.73
C GLY A 129 -4.54 19.46 29.40
N GLY A 130 -5.35 18.76 28.62
CA GLY A 130 -6.31 17.78 29.10
C GLY A 130 -7.72 18.32 29.38
N VAL A 131 -8.00 19.59 29.10
CA VAL A 131 -9.32 20.18 29.40
C VAL A 131 -10.35 19.67 28.39
N LEU A 132 -11.34 18.90 28.84
CA LEU A 132 -12.31 18.22 27.96
C LEU A 132 -11.63 17.34 26.90
N ALA A 133 -10.51 16.71 27.25
CA ALA A 133 -9.77 15.83 26.34
C ALA A 133 -10.63 14.72 25.70
N PRO A 134 -11.55 14.04 26.41
CA PRO A 134 -12.43 13.04 25.80
C PRO A 134 -13.28 13.62 24.65
N ASP A 135 -14.00 14.72 24.91
CA ASP A 135 -14.87 15.36 23.91
C ASP A 135 -14.08 15.87 22.69
N CYS A 136 -12.88 16.43 22.94
CA CYS A 136 -12.01 16.92 21.87
C CYS A 136 -11.45 15.78 21.01
N GLY A 137 -11.05 14.67 21.65
CA GLY A 137 -10.54 13.50 20.97
C GLY A 137 -11.62 12.77 20.17
N GLU A 138 -12.82 12.63 20.72
CA GLU A 138 -13.95 11.96 20.07
C GLU A 138 -14.36 12.67 18.78
N LEU A 139 -14.50 14.00 18.80
CA LEU A 139 -14.83 14.78 17.60
C LEU A 139 -13.81 14.56 16.47
N LEU A 140 -12.52 14.55 16.79
CA LEU A 140 -11.45 14.33 15.81
C LEU A 140 -11.48 12.90 15.25
N GLN A 141 -11.67 11.91 16.13
CA GLN A 141 -11.74 10.51 15.75
C GLN A 141 -12.95 10.24 14.85
N ASP A 142 -14.10 10.79 15.18
CA ASP A 142 -15.34 10.60 14.43
C ASP A 142 -15.31 11.27 13.05
N PHE A 143 -14.71 12.46 12.92
CA PHE A 143 -14.49 13.08 11.62
C PHE A 143 -13.70 12.17 10.67
N PHE A 144 -12.58 11.61 11.13
CA PHE A 144 -11.79 10.71 10.30
C PHE A 144 -12.47 9.34 10.11
N ARG A 145 -13.26 8.87 11.07
CA ARG A 145 -14.09 7.65 10.93
C ARG A 145 -15.12 7.83 9.84
N GLN A 146 -15.82 8.96 9.81
CA GLN A 146 -16.81 9.29 8.80
C GLN A 146 -16.16 9.44 7.42
N ARG A 147 -15.05 10.19 7.30
CA ARG A 147 -14.33 10.28 6.02
C ARG A 147 -13.86 8.94 5.47
N ARG A 148 -13.42 8.02 6.33
CA ARG A 148 -13.10 6.65 5.92
C ARG A 148 -14.37 5.90 5.45
N ALA A 149 -15.51 6.12 6.10
CA ALA A 149 -16.78 5.53 5.68
C ALA A 149 -17.26 6.06 4.33
N ASP A 150 -17.20 7.38 4.12
CA ASP A 150 -17.62 8.03 2.86
C ASP A 150 -16.78 7.53 1.68
N LYS A 151 -15.44 7.48 1.84
CA LYS A 151 -14.55 6.91 0.81
C LYS A 151 -14.86 5.45 0.49
N ARG A 152 -15.22 4.65 1.50
CA ARG A 152 -15.62 3.24 1.27
C ARG A 152 -16.93 3.16 0.48
N GLU A 153 -17.87 4.05 0.77
CA GLU A 153 -19.15 4.11 0.06
C GLU A 153 -18.96 4.54 -1.40
N GLU A 154 -18.17 5.59 -1.65
CA GLU A 154 -17.80 6.02 -3.00
C GLU A 154 -17.12 4.89 -3.78
N SER A 155 -16.17 4.17 -3.16
CA SER A 155 -15.52 3.00 -3.78
C SER A 155 -16.49 1.86 -4.07
N ARG A 156 -17.46 1.62 -3.18
CA ARG A 156 -18.50 0.59 -3.37
C ARG A 156 -19.40 0.94 -4.56
N LEU A 157 -19.77 2.20 -4.71
CA LEU A 157 -20.58 2.69 -5.82
C LEU A 157 -19.80 2.68 -7.16
N ALA A 158 -18.52 3.04 -7.14
CA ALA A 158 -17.66 3.01 -8.31
C ALA A 158 -17.35 1.59 -8.81
N HIS A 159 -17.35 0.61 -7.89
CA HIS A 159 -17.00 -0.77 -8.19
C HIS A 159 -18.00 -1.74 -7.51
N PRO A 160 -19.23 -1.88 -8.04
CA PRO A 160 -20.23 -2.74 -7.44
C PRO A 160 -19.72 -4.19 -7.34
N LEU A 161 -19.96 -4.83 -6.19
CA LEU A 161 -19.61 -6.22 -6.00
C LEU A 161 -20.59 -7.10 -6.78
N ARG A 162 -20.08 -8.03 -7.58
CA ARG A 162 -20.90 -9.04 -8.26
C ARG A 162 -21.51 -10.03 -7.28
N ASP A 163 -22.72 -10.50 -7.58
CA ASP A 163 -23.43 -11.49 -6.78
C ASP A 163 -22.69 -12.83 -6.66
N ASP A 164 -21.85 -13.17 -7.63
CA ASP A 164 -21.03 -14.39 -7.65
C ASP A 164 -19.61 -14.20 -7.09
N ALA A 165 -19.33 -13.06 -6.46
CA ALA A 165 -18.04 -12.73 -5.86
C ALA A 165 -18.17 -12.32 -4.39
N LEU A 166 -17.03 -12.33 -3.70
CA LEU A 166 -16.83 -11.81 -2.35
C LEU A 166 -15.77 -10.72 -2.40
N ARG A 167 -15.86 -9.77 -1.47
CA ARG A 167 -14.86 -8.73 -1.27
C ARG A 167 -14.43 -8.74 0.17
N THR A 168 -13.13 -8.97 0.40
CA THR A 168 -12.56 -8.91 1.73
C THR A 168 -12.76 -7.50 2.29
N SER A 169 -13.20 -7.41 3.54
CA SER A 169 -13.37 -6.12 4.22
C SER A 169 -12.06 -5.34 4.22
N ASP A 170 -12.12 -4.03 3.95
CA ASP A 170 -10.94 -3.16 3.96
C ASP A 170 -10.21 -3.19 5.32
N ALA A 171 -10.96 -3.41 6.41
CA ALA A 171 -10.41 -3.51 7.76
C ALA A 171 -9.46 -4.70 7.95
N ALA A 172 -9.51 -5.73 7.08
CA ALA A 172 -8.55 -6.82 7.10
C ALA A 172 -7.14 -6.36 6.68
N PHE A 173 -7.03 -5.18 6.05
CA PHE A 173 -5.79 -4.63 5.52
C PHE A 173 -5.34 -3.36 6.26
N ASP A 174 -5.93 -3.07 7.42
CA ASP A 174 -5.46 -1.99 8.30
C ASP A 174 -4.12 -2.39 8.95
N ASP A 175 -3.24 -1.40 9.15
CA ASP A 175 -1.96 -1.54 9.88
C ASP A 175 -1.01 -2.65 9.41
N LEU A 176 -1.02 -2.96 8.10
CA LEU A 176 -0.13 -3.96 7.51
C LEU A 176 1.35 -3.55 7.60
N PRO A 177 2.25 -4.41 8.14
CA PRO A 177 3.67 -4.07 8.28
C PRO A 177 4.32 -3.79 6.92
N GLY A 178 4.94 -2.62 6.78
CA GLY A 178 5.70 -2.26 5.58
C GLY A 178 4.87 -2.08 4.31
N TYR A 179 3.56 -1.84 4.41
CA TYR A 179 2.67 -1.65 3.25
C TYR A 179 1.89 -0.34 3.34
N PRO A 180 2.54 0.83 3.15
CA PRO A 180 1.93 2.14 3.38
C PRO A 180 1.12 2.69 2.18
N TRP A 181 1.07 1.95 1.07
CA TRP A 181 0.54 2.44 -0.20
C TRP A 181 -0.98 2.48 -0.25
N GLN A 182 -1.51 3.49 -0.94
CA GLN A 182 -2.95 3.65 -1.13
C GLN A 182 -3.43 2.66 -2.20
N PRO A 183 -4.58 1.99 -1.99
CA PRO A 183 -5.09 1.06 -2.97
C PRO A 183 -5.62 1.80 -4.21
N ARG A 184 -5.34 1.27 -5.40
CA ARG A 184 -6.05 1.63 -6.64
C ARG A 184 -6.89 0.45 -7.11
N TYR A 185 -7.98 0.76 -7.80
CA TYR A 185 -8.93 -0.24 -8.25
C TYR A 185 -9.34 -0.02 -9.69
N ILE A 186 -9.62 -1.12 -10.38
CA ILE A 186 -10.14 -1.12 -11.74
C ILE A 186 -11.20 -2.21 -11.89
N SER A 187 -12.24 -1.94 -12.65
CA SER A 187 -13.35 -2.90 -12.91
C SER A 187 -13.93 -2.78 -14.32
N ASP A 188 -13.38 -1.90 -15.16
CA ASP A 188 -13.82 -1.63 -16.53
C ASP A 188 -13.11 -2.51 -17.57
N LEU A 189 -12.18 -3.38 -17.17
CA LEU A 189 -11.55 -4.34 -18.08
C LEU A 189 -12.58 -5.39 -18.53
N PRO A 190 -12.72 -5.64 -19.85
CA PRO A 190 -13.66 -6.63 -20.38
C PRO A 190 -13.57 -8.01 -19.70
N ALA A 191 -12.36 -8.54 -19.49
CA ALA A 191 -12.15 -9.86 -18.89
C ALA A 191 -12.45 -9.92 -17.39
N LEU A 192 -12.51 -8.77 -16.71
CA LEU A 192 -13.00 -8.71 -15.32
C LEU A 192 -14.51 -8.93 -15.25
N GLY A 193 -15.25 -8.59 -16.30
CA GLY A 193 -16.71 -8.66 -16.33
C GLY A 193 -17.33 -7.98 -15.10
N GLY A 194 -16.81 -6.81 -14.69
CA GLY A 194 -17.27 -6.05 -13.52
C GLY A 194 -16.64 -6.42 -12.18
N LEU A 195 -15.78 -7.44 -12.09
CA LEU A 195 -14.98 -7.69 -10.88
C LEU A 195 -14.03 -6.52 -10.62
N ARG A 196 -13.85 -6.15 -9.35
CA ARG A 196 -12.86 -5.16 -8.94
C ARG A 196 -11.51 -5.81 -8.75
N MET A 197 -10.51 -5.36 -9.51
CA MET A 197 -9.12 -5.72 -9.31
C MET A 197 -8.39 -4.58 -8.59
N HIS A 198 -7.65 -4.92 -7.55
CA HIS A 198 -6.71 -4.02 -6.87
C HIS A 198 -5.36 -4.02 -7.57
N TYR A 199 -4.69 -2.87 -7.56
CA TYR A 199 -3.28 -2.77 -7.92
C TYR A 199 -2.60 -1.61 -7.19
N LEU A 200 -1.31 -1.76 -6.93
CA LEU A 200 -0.43 -0.64 -6.61
C LEU A 200 0.06 0.01 -7.90
N ASP A 201 0.21 1.33 -7.88
CA ASP A 201 0.76 2.13 -8.97
C ASP A 201 1.45 3.36 -8.36
N GLU A 202 2.72 3.18 -8.07
CA GLU A 202 3.53 4.06 -7.24
C GLU A 202 4.71 4.61 -8.05
N GLY A 203 5.09 5.86 -7.77
CA GLY A 203 6.12 6.57 -8.53
C GLY A 203 5.60 7.12 -9.87
N GLU A 204 6.20 8.21 -10.34
CA GLU A 204 5.75 8.90 -11.55
C GLU A 204 6.42 8.38 -12.83
N GLY A 205 7.47 7.57 -12.72
CA GLY A 205 8.24 7.07 -13.87
C GLY A 205 8.76 8.23 -14.72
N GLY A 206 9.69 9.02 -14.16
CA GLY A 206 10.23 10.23 -14.79
C GLY A 206 10.80 10.00 -16.20
N GLN A 207 11.27 11.06 -16.88
CA GLN A 207 11.88 10.91 -18.22
C GLN A 207 13.05 9.90 -18.18
N GLY A 208 12.87 8.75 -18.85
CA GLY A 208 13.83 7.63 -18.85
C GLY A 208 13.61 6.57 -17.75
N GLY A 209 12.62 6.74 -16.88
CA GLY A 209 12.27 5.83 -15.80
C GLY A 209 11.70 4.49 -16.31
N VAL A 210 12.06 3.41 -15.62
CA VAL A 210 11.55 2.06 -15.85
C VAL A 210 10.25 1.86 -15.08
N THR A 211 9.33 1.07 -15.65
CA THR A 211 8.16 0.56 -14.92
C THR A 211 8.42 -0.88 -14.50
N TYR A 212 8.45 -1.16 -13.20
CA TYR A 212 8.51 -2.52 -12.68
C TYR A 212 7.09 -3.08 -12.55
N LEU A 213 6.72 -4.04 -13.40
CA LEU A 213 5.44 -4.74 -13.31
C LEU A 213 5.63 -6.01 -12.48
N CYS A 214 5.18 -5.98 -11.22
CA CYS A 214 5.40 -7.01 -10.22
C CYS A 214 4.21 -7.95 -10.10
N LEU A 215 4.33 -9.16 -10.64
CA LEU A 215 3.26 -10.16 -10.65
C LEU A 215 3.50 -11.22 -9.57
N HIS A 216 2.58 -11.33 -8.62
CA HIS A 216 2.67 -12.32 -7.55
C HIS A 216 2.13 -13.68 -8.00
N GLY A 217 2.42 -14.73 -7.22
CA GLY A 217 1.84 -16.06 -7.40
C GLY A 217 0.87 -16.47 -6.29
N ASN A 218 0.59 -17.77 -6.21
CA ASN A 218 -0.29 -18.38 -5.22
C ASN A 218 0.52 -18.81 -3.97
N PRO A 219 0.06 -18.56 -2.73
CA PRO A 219 -1.16 -17.87 -2.30
C PRO A 219 -0.90 -16.39 -1.91
N ALA A 220 0.04 -15.73 -2.58
CA ALA A 220 0.49 -14.40 -2.24
C ALA A 220 -0.42 -13.29 -2.81
N TRP A 221 0.01 -12.04 -2.65
CA TRP A 221 -0.57 -10.84 -3.26
C TRP A 221 0.51 -9.75 -3.34
N SER A 222 0.19 -8.54 -3.79
CA SER A 222 1.16 -7.42 -3.95
C SER A 222 1.99 -7.12 -2.70
N TYR A 223 1.51 -7.48 -1.51
CA TYR A 223 2.28 -7.43 -0.25
C TYR A 223 3.63 -8.18 -0.30
N LEU A 224 3.75 -9.19 -1.17
CA LEU A 224 4.99 -9.92 -1.40
C LEU A 224 6.13 -9.04 -1.91
N TYR A 225 5.80 -7.96 -2.63
CA TYR A 225 6.78 -7.04 -3.19
C TYR A 225 7.16 -5.89 -2.26
N ARG A 226 6.59 -5.82 -1.04
CA ARG A 226 6.77 -4.67 -0.12
C ARG A 226 8.22 -4.37 0.28
N LYS A 227 9.09 -5.37 0.23
CA LYS A 227 10.53 -5.24 0.53
C LYS A 227 11.37 -4.83 -0.69
N MET A 228 10.78 -4.88 -1.88
CA MET A 228 11.42 -4.44 -3.14
C MET A 228 11.01 -3.01 -3.50
N ILE A 229 9.70 -2.71 -3.36
CA ILE A 229 9.11 -1.45 -3.80
C ILE A 229 9.86 -0.20 -3.29
N PRO A 230 10.23 -0.07 -1.99
CA PRO A 230 10.86 1.15 -1.49
C PRO A 230 12.14 1.54 -2.23
N ALA A 231 13.05 0.58 -2.47
CA ALA A 231 14.31 0.82 -3.17
C ALA A 231 14.09 1.21 -4.65
N LEU A 232 13.08 0.62 -5.30
CA LEU A 232 12.73 0.95 -6.68
C LEU A 232 12.15 2.36 -6.79
N LEU A 233 11.29 2.76 -5.85
CA LEU A 233 10.72 4.10 -5.79
C LEU A 233 11.78 5.16 -5.46
N GLU A 234 12.69 4.87 -4.52
CA GLU A 234 13.81 5.76 -4.18
C GLU A 234 14.74 6.00 -5.38
N ALA A 235 14.91 5.01 -6.25
CA ALA A 235 15.63 5.14 -7.51
C ALA A 235 14.83 5.90 -8.62
N GLY A 236 13.64 6.40 -8.32
CA GLY A 236 12.82 7.19 -9.26
C GLY A 236 12.05 6.36 -10.28
N HIS A 237 11.91 5.05 -10.07
CA HIS A 237 11.15 4.17 -10.96
C HIS A 237 9.67 4.11 -10.59
N ARG A 238 8.84 3.70 -11.55
CA ARG A 238 7.43 3.40 -11.33
C ARG A 238 7.29 1.92 -10.97
N VAL A 239 6.42 1.58 -10.02
CA VAL A 239 6.11 0.19 -9.67
C VAL A 239 4.62 -0.05 -9.77
N VAL A 240 4.24 -1.07 -10.54
CA VAL A 240 2.86 -1.53 -10.69
C VAL A 240 2.76 -2.96 -10.17
N ALA A 241 1.93 -3.21 -9.17
CA ALA A 241 1.77 -4.53 -8.56
C ALA A 241 0.28 -4.88 -8.41
N PRO A 242 -0.33 -5.57 -9.40
CA PRO A 242 -1.72 -6.00 -9.31
C PRO A 242 -1.91 -7.19 -8.37
N ASP A 243 -3.06 -7.24 -7.71
CA ASP A 243 -3.53 -8.45 -7.04
C ASP A 243 -4.41 -9.25 -8.02
N LEU A 244 -4.02 -10.47 -8.34
CA LEU A 244 -4.82 -11.37 -9.17
C LEU A 244 -6.23 -11.55 -8.58
N ILE A 245 -7.23 -11.75 -9.45
CA ILE A 245 -8.60 -12.05 -9.01
C ILE A 245 -8.61 -13.30 -8.14
N GLY A 246 -9.22 -13.20 -6.95
CA GLY A 246 -9.14 -14.22 -5.91
C GLY A 246 -8.09 -13.96 -4.82
N PHE A 247 -7.20 -12.98 -4.96
CA PHE A 247 -6.11 -12.69 -4.03
C PHE A 247 -6.15 -11.25 -3.52
N GLY A 248 -5.36 -10.97 -2.47
CA GLY A 248 -5.14 -9.61 -1.95
C GLY A 248 -6.42 -8.83 -1.72
N LYS A 249 -6.46 -7.58 -2.18
CA LYS A 249 -7.63 -6.68 -2.10
C LYS A 249 -8.58 -6.80 -3.30
N SER A 250 -8.26 -7.65 -4.28
CA SER A 250 -9.13 -7.94 -5.42
C SER A 250 -10.34 -8.78 -5.01
N ASP A 251 -11.41 -8.65 -5.80
CA ASP A 251 -12.62 -9.46 -5.65
C ASP A 251 -12.31 -10.94 -5.82
N LYS A 252 -13.08 -11.77 -5.13
CA LYS A 252 -12.87 -13.22 -5.01
C LYS A 252 -14.11 -13.96 -5.48
N PRO A 253 -14.10 -14.48 -6.72
CA PRO A 253 -15.17 -15.31 -7.23
C PRO A 253 -15.47 -16.50 -6.29
N LYS A 254 -16.74 -16.78 -6.05
CA LYS A 254 -17.17 -17.82 -5.10
C LYS A 254 -16.87 -19.24 -5.59
N LYS A 255 -16.72 -19.43 -6.91
CA LYS A 255 -16.54 -20.74 -7.56
C LYS A 255 -15.14 -20.88 -8.14
N ASP A 256 -14.52 -22.00 -7.84
CA ASP A 256 -13.21 -22.41 -8.36
C ASP A 256 -13.18 -22.40 -9.89
N SER A 257 -14.30 -22.75 -10.55
CA SER A 257 -14.47 -22.80 -12.00
C SER A 257 -14.36 -21.46 -12.72
N PHE A 258 -14.39 -20.33 -12.00
CA PHE A 258 -14.07 -19.04 -12.61
C PHE A 258 -12.60 -18.98 -13.02
N HIS A 259 -11.71 -19.58 -12.22
CA HIS A 259 -10.29 -19.47 -12.43
C HIS A 259 -9.86 -20.40 -13.56
N SER A 260 -9.22 -19.80 -14.57
CA SER A 260 -8.56 -20.49 -15.68
C SER A 260 -7.30 -19.73 -16.04
N PHE A 261 -6.33 -20.40 -16.65
CA PHE A 261 -5.09 -19.76 -17.08
C PHE A 261 -5.41 -18.64 -18.07
N SER A 262 -6.28 -18.94 -19.04
CA SER A 262 -6.68 -18.00 -20.08
C SER A 262 -7.34 -16.73 -19.52
N VAL A 263 -8.24 -16.84 -18.54
CA VAL A 263 -8.90 -15.67 -17.92
C VAL A 263 -7.88 -14.79 -17.20
N HIS A 264 -7.03 -15.36 -16.35
CA HIS A 264 -6.04 -14.57 -15.60
C HIS A 264 -5.02 -13.91 -16.53
N ARG A 265 -4.57 -14.61 -17.57
CA ARG A 265 -3.69 -14.03 -18.59
C ARG A 265 -4.36 -12.86 -19.30
N GLN A 266 -5.62 -13.01 -19.70
CA GLN A 266 -6.34 -11.97 -20.43
C GLN A 266 -6.51 -10.71 -19.58
N ILE A 267 -6.86 -10.84 -18.29
CA ILE A 267 -6.95 -9.70 -17.35
C ILE A 267 -5.61 -8.95 -17.27
N LEU A 268 -4.48 -9.66 -17.21
CA LEU A 268 -3.16 -9.04 -17.15
C LEU A 268 -2.78 -8.32 -18.46
N LEU A 269 -3.12 -8.88 -19.62
CA LEU A 269 -2.93 -8.20 -20.91
C LEU A 269 -3.73 -6.90 -20.98
N GLU A 270 -5.01 -6.95 -20.61
CA GLU A 270 -5.89 -5.78 -20.59
C GLU A 270 -5.42 -4.74 -19.58
N LEU A 271 -4.88 -5.14 -18.42
CA LEU A 271 -4.29 -4.22 -17.46
C LEU A 271 -3.07 -3.47 -18.03
N VAL A 272 -2.16 -4.20 -18.67
CA VAL A 272 -0.95 -3.64 -19.30
C VAL A 272 -1.33 -2.59 -20.34
N GLU A 273 -2.34 -2.89 -21.16
CA GLU A 273 -2.86 -1.96 -22.17
C GLU A 273 -3.58 -0.76 -21.53
N ARG A 274 -4.47 -1.01 -20.58
CA ARG A 274 -5.32 0.00 -19.93
C ARG A 274 -4.53 1.03 -19.10
N LEU A 275 -3.39 0.64 -18.55
CA LEU A 275 -2.46 1.54 -17.86
C LEU A 275 -1.37 2.10 -18.78
N ASP A 276 -1.41 1.74 -20.07
CA ASP A 276 -0.40 2.02 -21.09
C ASP A 276 1.02 1.82 -20.55
N LEU A 277 1.30 0.62 -20.01
CA LEU A 277 2.61 0.36 -19.44
C LEU A 277 3.66 0.29 -20.54
N GLN A 278 4.72 1.09 -20.39
CA GLN A 278 5.86 1.22 -21.30
C GLN A 278 7.16 1.08 -20.52
N ASN A 279 8.26 0.76 -21.22
CA ASN A 279 9.58 0.58 -20.61
C ASN A 279 9.55 -0.41 -19.42
N VAL A 280 8.86 -1.53 -19.60
CA VAL A 280 8.55 -2.46 -18.52
C VAL A 280 9.74 -3.37 -18.23
N VAL A 281 10.14 -3.44 -16.96
CA VAL A 281 10.82 -4.61 -16.38
C VAL A 281 9.76 -5.50 -15.76
N LEU A 282 9.53 -6.65 -16.38
CA LEU A 282 8.57 -7.62 -15.88
C LEU A 282 9.20 -8.38 -14.70
N VAL A 283 8.59 -8.31 -13.52
CA VAL A 283 9.06 -8.98 -12.30
C VAL A 283 8.11 -10.11 -11.95
N VAL A 284 8.61 -11.35 -11.95
CA VAL A 284 7.76 -12.55 -11.85
C VAL A 284 8.30 -13.62 -10.92
N GLN A 285 7.38 -14.36 -10.29
CA GLN A 285 7.63 -15.52 -9.43
C GLN A 285 6.37 -16.38 -9.38
N ASP A 286 6.51 -17.71 -9.21
CA ASP A 286 5.40 -18.67 -9.15
C ASP A 286 4.36 -18.45 -10.27
N TRP A 287 3.07 -18.36 -9.95
CA TRP A 287 1.98 -18.10 -10.91
C TRP A 287 2.11 -16.76 -11.62
N GLY A 288 2.75 -15.77 -10.99
CA GLY A 288 3.12 -14.53 -11.64
C GLY A 288 4.04 -14.75 -12.83
N GLY A 289 4.90 -15.78 -12.80
CA GLY A 289 5.72 -16.16 -13.95
C GLY A 289 5.02 -17.11 -14.92
N LEU A 290 4.24 -18.08 -14.44
CA LEU A 290 3.42 -18.93 -15.33
C LEU A 290 2.54 -18.09 -16.26
N LEU A 291 1.91 -17.04 -15.74
CA LEU A 291 1.11 -16.10 -16.53
C LEU A 291 2.00 -15.03 -17.20
N GLY A 292 2.85 -14.36 -16.41
CA GLY A 292 3.64 -13.21 -16.82
C GLY A 292 4.58 -13.48 -17.99
N LEU A 293 5.24 -14.64 -17.99
CA LEU A 293 6.15 -15.01 -19.08
C LEU A 293 5.43 -15.20 -20.43
N THR A 294 4.09 -15.22 -20.46
CA THR A 294 3.30 -15.30 -21.70
C THR A 294 2.78 -13.94 -22.20
N LEU A 295 3.07 -12.85 -21.48
CA LEU A 295 2.60 -11.51 -21.83
C LEU A 295 3.48 -10.82 -22.89
N PRO A 296 4.83 -10.84 -22.81
CA PRO A 296 5.68 -10.04 -23.69
C PRO A 296 5.48 -10.32 -25.18
N MET A 297 5.20 -11.57 -25.57
CA MET A 297 4.97 -11.92 -26.97
C MET A 297 3.77 -11.22 -27.62
N ALA A 298 2.82 -10.69 -26.83
CA ALA A 298 1.67 -9.95 -27.35
C ALA A 298 2.01 -8.50 -27.74
N ALA A 299 2.97 -7.88 -27.05
CA ALA A 299 3.42 -6.51 -27.30
C ALA A 299 4.90 -6.33 -26.89
N PRO A 300 5.85 -6.96 -27.60
CA PRO A 300 7.25 -7.04 -27.17
C PRO A 300 7.89 -5.68 -26.91
N GLN A 301 7.51 -4.67 -27.69
CA GLN A 301 8.00 -3.29 -27.61
C GLN A 301 7.76 -2.62 -26.25
N ARG A 302 6.79 -3.09 -25.45
CA ARG A 302 6.51 -2.54 -24.12
C ARG A 302 7.56 -2.97 -23.08
N TYR A 303 8.27 -4.07 -23.33
CA TYR A 303 9.13 -4.73 -22.35
C TYR A 303 10.61 -4.53 -22.67
N LYS A 304 11.36 -4.00 -21.71
CA LYS A 304 12.82 -3.78 -21.81
C LYS A 304 13.63 -4.78 -20.99
N GLY A 305 13.03 -5.36 -19.96
CA GLY A 305 13.71 -6.34 -19.13
C GLY A 305 12.80 -7.35 -18.45
N LEU A 306 13.44 -8.40 -17.93
CA LEU A 306 12.82 -9.47 -17.15
C LEU A 306 13.64 -9.68 -15.87
N LEU A 307 13.00 -9.50 -14.72
CA LEU A 307 13.48 -9.97 -13.43
C LEU A 307 12.71 -11.23 -13.05
N VAL A 308 13.32 -12.39 -13.26
CA VAL A 308 12.68 -13.69 -13.05
C VAL A 308 13.16 -14.35 -11.77
N MET A 309 12.22 -14.69 -10.89
CA MET A 309 12.41 -15.47 -9.68
C MET A 309 11.71 -16.83 -9.80
N ASN A 310 11.92 -17.73 -8.83
CA ASN A 310 11.41 -19.11 -8.78
C ASN A 310 10.04 -19.29 -9.45
N THR A 311 10.07 -19.74 -10.71
CA THR A 311 8.90 -19.91 -11.58
C THR A 311 9.24 -20.87 -12.74
N THR A 312 8.30 -21.09 -13.65
CA THR A 312 8.51 -21.86 -14.88
C THR A 312 7.46 -21.53 -15.95
N LEU A 313 7.58 -22.12 -17.13
CA LEU A 313 6.55 -22.15 -18.16
C LEU A 313 5.76 -23.47 -18.08
N GLY A 314 4.44 -23.38 -17.95
CA GLY A 314 3.54 -24.52 -17.94
C GLY A 314 3.27 -25.03 -19.36
N THR A 315 4.27 -25.64 -20.00
CA THR A 315 4.14 -26.08 -21.41
C THR A 315 3.34 -27.37 -21.57
N GLY A 316 3.17 -28.18 -20.52
CA GLY A 316 2.50 -29.48 -20.61
C GLY A 316 3.25 -30.55 -21.41
N ASP A 317 4.49 -30.28 -21.84
CA ASP A 317 5.28 -31.21 -22.65
C ASP A 317 6.06 -32.23 -21.80
N ALA A 318 6.22 -31.95 -20.51
CA ALA A 318 6.92 -32.80 -19.56
C ALA A 318 6.13 -32.88 -18.24
N PRO A 319 6.28 -33.97 -17.47
CA PRO A 319 5.68 -34.08 -16.14
C PRO A 319 6.12 -32.94 -15.23
N LEU A 320 5.21 -32.49 -14.37
CA LEU A 320 5.54 -31.48 -13.38
C LEU A 320 6.56 -32.00 -12.36
N PRO A 321 7.43 -31.13 -11.81
CA PRO A 321 8.41 -31.53 -10.81
C PRO A 321 7.77 -32.22 -9.61
N ALA A 322 8.45 -33.21 -9.02
CA ALA A 322 7.93 -33.97 -7.88
C ALA A 322 7.51 -33.08 -6.70
N GLY A 323 8.28 -32.01 -6.43
CA GLY A 323 7.94 -31.02 -5.40
C GLY A 323 6.63 -30.28 -5.68
N PHE A 324 6.33 -30.01 -6.96
CA PHE A 324 5.06 -29.41 -7.37
C PHE A 324 3.90 -30.38 -7.22
N ILE A 325 4.06 -31.65 -7.60
CA ILE A 325 3.05 -32.69 -7.37
C ILE A 325 2.73 -32.84 -5.88
N ALA A 326 3.76 -32.89 -5.03
CA ALA A 326 3.59 -32.95 -3.58
C ALA A 326 2.85 -31.72 -3.01
N TRP A 327 3.16 -30.52 -3.51
CA TRP A 327 2.44 -29.29 -3.19
C TRP A 327 0.96 -29.36 -3.59
N ARG A 328 0.68 -29.76 -4.84
CA ARG A 328 -0.68 -29.92 -5.37
C ARG A 328 -1.51 -30.89 -4.52
N GLU A 329 -0.93 -32.05 -4.17
CA GLU A 329 -1.58 -33.02 -3.29
C GLU A 329 -1.84 -32.47 -1.88
N MET A 330 -0.90 -31.70 -1.34
CA MET A 330 -1.07 -31.07 -0.02
C MET A 330 -2.25 -30.09 -0.05
N CYS A 331 -2.35 -29.24 -1.06
CA CYS A 331 -3.48 -28.33 -1.24
C CYS A 331 -4.82 -29.08 -1.39
N ALA A 332 -4.83 -30.18 -2.15
CA ALA A 332 -6.03 -31.00 -2.31
C ALA A 332 -6.47 -31.68 -1.00
N LYS A 333 -5.51 -32.14 -0.18
CA LYS A 333 -5.76 -32.76 1.14
C LYS A 333 -6.15 -31.73 2.21
N ASN A 334 -5.68 -30.50 2.09
CA ASN A 334 -5.93 -29.41 3.03
C ASN A 334 -6.34 -28.12 2.30
N PRO A 335 -7.57 -28.05 1.75
CA PRO A 335 -8.02 -26.91 0.94
C PRO A 335 -8.13 -25.59 1.73
N GLU A 336 -8.15 -25.67 3.06
CA GLU A 336 -8.25 -24.54 3.98
C GLU A 336 -6.91 -24.31 4.71
N PHE A 337 -5.78 -24.66 4.07
CA PHE A 337 -4.46 -24.48 4.67
C PHE A 337 -4.23 -23.03 5.14
N ASP A 338 -3.56 -22.90 6.28
CA ASP A 338 -3.25 -21.61 6.87
C ASP A 338 -2.10 -20.96 6.09
N VAL A 339 -2.42 -19.84 5.42
CA VAL A 339 -1.47 -19.14 4.55
C VAL A 339 -0.37 -18.49 5.39
N ALA A 340 -0.68 -17.97 6.57
CA ALA A 340 0.32 -17.39 7.46
C ALA A 340 1.33 -18.44 7.93
N ARG A 341 0.87 -19.65 8.27
CA ARG A 341 1.76 -20.77 8.62
C ARG A 341 2.62 -21.23 7.46
N LEU A 342 2.08 -21.22 6.23
CA LEU A 342 2.85 -21.54 5.04
C LEU A 342 4.03 -20.56 4.87
N PHE A 343 3.77 -19.26 4.96
CA PHE A 343 4.81 -18.24 4.86
C PHE A 343 5.82 -18.32 6.01
N ALA A 344 5.36 -18.50 7.25
CA ALA A 344 6.24 -18.65 8.40
C ALA A 344 7.19 -19.86 8.27
N ARG A 345 6.72 -20.97 7.71
CA ARG A 345 7.55 -22.17 7.48
C ARG A 345 8.63 -21.94 6.41
N GLY A 346 8.30 -21.21 5.34
CA GLY A 346 9.23 -20.93 4.25
C GLY A 346 10.17 -19.75 4.51
N ASN A 347 9.86 -18.91 5.50
CA ASN A 347 10.53 -17.65 5.78
C ASN A 347 10.64 -17.43 7.30
N PRO A 348 11.54 -18.15 8.00
CA PRO A 348 11.64 -18.10 9.46
C PRO A 348 12.04 -16.72 10.02
N GLN A 349 12.56 -15.83 9.17
CA GLN A 349 12.91 -14.45 9.52
C GLN A 349 11.69 -13.51 9.64
N MET A 350 10.52 -13.90 9.13
CA MET A 350 9.34 -13.05 9.14
C MET A 350 8.71 -12.96 10.53
N SER A 351 8.20 -11.77 10.87
CA SER A 351 7.40 -11.58 12.07
C SER A 351 6.02 -12.25 11.95
N PRO A 352 5.35 -12.54 13.07
CA PRO A 352 3.97 -13.04 13.05
C PRO A 352 3.00 -12.10 12.33
N ALA A 353 3.19 -10.78 12.44
CA ALA A 353 2.35 -9.78 11.78
C ALA A 353 2.52 -9.80 10.25
N GLU A 354 3.75 -9.93 9.75
CA GLU A 354 3.99 -10.12 8.30
C GLU A 354 3.40 -11.43 7.79
N CYS A 355 3.46 -12.51 8.57
CA CYS A 355 2.82 -13.77 8.19
C CYS A 355 1.29 -13.62 8.15
N ALA A 356 0.70 -12.96 9.15
CA ALA A 356 -0.74 -12.71 9.22
C ALA A 356 -1.27 -11.88 8.03
N ALA A 357 -0.47 -10.95 7.50
CA ALA A 357 -0.80 -10.17 6.32
C ALA A 357 -1.09 -11.03 5.06
N TYR A 358 -0.51 -12.23 4.96
CA TYR A 358 -0.82 -13.17 3.87
C TYR A 358 -2.14 -13.92 4.06
N ASN A 359 -2.61 -14.06 5.30
CA ASN A 359 -3.88 -14.69 5.58
C ASN A 359 -5.05 -13.68 5.59
N ALA A 360 -4.76 -12.37 5.72
CA ALA A 360 -5.75 -11.29 5.72
C ALA A 360 -6.76 -11.31 4.54
N PRO A 361 -6.36 -11.64 3.29
CA PRO A 361 -7.33 -11.74 2.19
C PRO A 361 -8.39 -12.84 2.36
N PHE A 362 -8.17 -13.79 3.27
CA PHE A 362 -8.87 -15.08 3.34
C PHE A 362 -9.54 -15.33 4.70
N PRO A 363 -10.52 -14.49 5.10
CA PRO A 363 -11.15 -14.58 6.42
C PRO A 363 -12.00 -15.85 6.62
N ASP A 364 -12.50 -16.44 5.53
CA ASP A 364 -13.34 -17.64 5.56
C ASP A 364 -13.14 -18.49 4.30
N LYS A 365 -13.79 -19.67 4.28
CA LYS A 365 -13.75 -20.65 3.17
C LYS A 365 -14.22 -20.10 1.82
N GLY A 366 -15.12 -19.12 1.83
CA GLY A 366 -15.68 -18.51 0.62
C GLY A 366 -14.62 -17.69 -0.12
N HIS A 367 -13.70 -17.06 0.61
CA HIS A 367 -12.63 -16.26 0.03
C HIS A 367 -11.47 -17.11 -0.53
N ARG A 368 -11.50 -18.44 -0.36
CA ARG A 368 -10.38 -19.34 -0.65
C ARG A 368 -10.52 -20.13 -1.96
N ALA A 369 -11.47 -19.78 -2.83
CA ALA A 369 -11.67 -20.45 -4.12
C ALA A 369 -10.42 -20.48 -5.01
N ALA A 370 -9.69 -19.36 -5.08
CA ALA A 370 -8.43 -19.30 -5.81
C ALA A 370 -7.35 -20.24 -5.24
N LEU A 371 -7.27 -20.41 -3.92
CA LEU A 371 -6.29 -21.28 -3.28
C LEU A 371 -6.49 -22.76 -3.65
N ARG A 372 -7.73 -23.14 -3.95
CA ARG A 372 -8.10 -24.48 -4.42
C ARG A 372 -7.92 -24.64 -5.92
N ALA A 373 -8.22 -23.60 -6.69
CA ALA A 373 -8.19 -23.66 -8.15
C ALA A 373 -6.76 -23.61 -8.73
N PHE A 374 -5.86 -22.80 -8.17
CA PHE A 374 -4.54 -22.57 -8.75
C PHE A 374 -3.65 -23.83 -8.80
N PRO A 375 -3.49 -24.65 -7.75
CA PRO A 375 -2.61 -25.83 -7.81
C PRO A 375 -2.93 -26.85 -8.93
N PRO A 376 -4.19 -27.25 -9.18
CA PRO A 376 -4.52 -28.13 -10.30
C PRO A 376 -4.53 -27.44 -11.67
N MET A 377 -4.58 -26.11 -11.73
CA MET A 377 -4.56 -25.36 -13.00
C MET A 377 -3.19 -25.30 -13.68
N VAL A 378 -2.09 -25.65 -12.99
CA VAL A 378 -0.76 -25.63 -13.62
C VAL A 378 -0.75 -26.65 -14.77
N PRO A 379 -0.47 -26.23 -16.01
CA PRO A 379 -0.60 -27.10 -17.17
C PRO A 379 0.34 -28.31 -17.06
N ASP A 380 -0.22 -29.52 -17.04
CA ASP A 380 0.50 -30.79 -16.90
C ASP A 380 0.32 -31.74 -18.09
N ALA A 381 -0.48 -31.34 -19.08
CA ALA A 381 -0.69 -32.07 -20.32
C ALA A 381 -0.72 -31.11 -21.53
N PRO A 382 -0.45 -31.60 -22.76
CA PRO A 382 -0.37 -30.75 -23.94
C PRO A 382 -1.66 -29.98 -24.28
N ASP A 383 -2.82 -30.50 -23.89
CA ASP A 383 -4.16 -29.96 -24.12
C ASP A 383 -4.72 -29.16 -22.93
N ALA A 384 -3.97 -29.07 -21.82
CA ALA A 384 -4.36 -28.26 -20.66
C ALA A 384 -4.46 -26.76 -21.03
N ASP A 385 -5.41 -26.05 -20.40
CA ASP A 385 -5.54 -24.60 -20.56
C ASP A 385 -4.21 -23.92 -20.17
N GLY A 386 -3.71 -23.04 -21.04
CA GLY A 386 -2.41 -22.40 -20.87
C GLY A 386 -1.21 -23.14 -21.50
N ALA A 387 -1.30 -24.43 -21.83
CA ALA A 387 -0.18 -25.20 -22.37
C ALA A 387 0.30 -24.69 -23.74
N ALA A 388 -0.65 -24.50 -24.67
CA ALA A 388 -0.34 -24.02 -26.03
C ALA A 388 0.28 -22.63 -26.04
N VAL A 389 -0.27 -21.69 -25.27
CA VAL A 389 0.24 -20.32 -25.16
C VAL A 389 1.59 -20.28 -24.43
N SER A 390 1.83 -21.18 -23.47
CA SER A 390 3.14 -21.33 -22.82
C SER A 390 4.21 -21.87 -23.77
N ARG A 391 3.85 -22.75 -24.71
CA ARG A 391 4.77 -23.18 -25.78
C ARG A 391 5.11 -22.03 -26.75
N GLN A 392 4.14 -21.20 -27.10
CA GLN A 392 4.38 -19.99 -27.89
C GLN A 392 5.32 -19.03 -27.13
N ALA A 393 5.09 -18.84 -25.83
CA ALA A 393 5.96 -18.04 -24.98
C ALA A 393 7.39 -18.61 -24.95
N ARG A 394 7.56 -19.94 -24.82
CA ARG A 394 8.87 -20.59 -24.94
C ARG A 394 9.58 -20.21 -26.25
N SER A 395 8.88 -20.29 -27.38
CA SER A 395 9.45 -19.92 -28.68
C SER A 395 9.85 -18.43 -28.73
N PHE A 396 9.04 -17.54 -28.16
CA PHE A 396 9.35 -16.12 -28.04
C PHE A 396 10.63 -15.89 -27.22
N TRP A 397 10.74 -16.50 -26.03
CA TRP A 397 11.92 -16.34 -25.16
C TRP A 397 13.21 -16.88 -25.78
N GLN A 398 13.11 -17.92 -26.62
CA GLN A 398 14.26 -18.50 -27.30
C GLN A 398 14.73 -17.67 -28.50
N ASN A 399 13.78 -17.10 -29.26
CA ASN A 399 14.07 -16.57 -30.59
C ASN A 399 13.92 -15.05 -30.67
N ASP A 400 12.91 -14.48 -30.03
CA ASP A 400 12.44 -13.12 -30.28
C ASP A 400 12.76 -12.14 -29.13
N TRP A 401 13.00 -12.64 -27.92
CA TRP A 401 13.36 -11.78 -26.78
C TRP A 401 14.69 -11.06 -27.00
N THR A 402 14.67 -9.73 -26.84
CA THR A 402 15.84 -8.86 -26.97
C THR A 402 16.12 -8.01 -25.73
N GLY A 403 15.27 -8.08 -24.71
CA GLY A 403 15.45 -7.32 -23.48
C GLY A 403 16.52 -7.92 -22.56
N GLN A 404 16.85 -7.20 -21.49
CA GLN A 404 17.81 -7.66 -20.49
C GLN A 404 17.13 -8.65 -19.52
N THR A 405 17.82 -9.70 -19.10
CA THR A 405 17.27 -10.69 -18.16
C THR A 405 18.15 -10.87 -16.94
N LEU A 406 17.58 -10.62 -15.76
CA LEU A 406 18.17 -10.96 -14.46
C LEU A 406 17.39 -12.10 -13.82
N MET A 407 18.08 -13.16 -13.44
CA MET A 407 17.50 -14.31 -12.74
C MET A 407 17.97 -14.36 -11.29
N MET A 408 17.03 -14.49 -10.36
CA MET A 408 17.30 -14.65 -8.93
C MET A 408 16.67 -15.96 -8.45
N VAL A 409 17.40 -16.78 -7.70
CA VAL A 409 16.93 -18.13 -7.32
C VAL A 409 17.02 -18.33 -5.81
N GLY A 410 15.90 -18.69 -5.18
CA GLY A 410 15.89 -19.18 -3.80
C GLY A 410 16.40 -20.63 -3.73
N ALA A 411 17.54 -20.84 -3.08
CA ALA A 411 18.21 -22.14 -3.03
C ALA A 411 17.43 -23.21 -2.26
N GLN A 412 16.58 -22.80 -1.32
CA GLN A 412 15.85 -23.70 -0.43
C GLN A 412 14.45 -24.05 -0.94
N ASP A 413 14.08 -23.59 -2.13
CA ASP A 413 12.76 -23.89 -2.71
C ASP A 413 12.65 -25.37 -3.12
N PRO A 414 11.74 -26.14 -2.49
CA PRO A 414 11.56 -27.55 -2.83
C PRO A 414 10.67 -27.77 -4.06
N VAL A 415 10.09 -26.72 -4.64
CA VAL A 415 9.12 -26.78 -5.75
C VAL A 415 9.75 -26.31 -7.06
N LEU A 416 10.16 -25.05 -7.13
CA LEU A 416 10.69 -24.38 -8.33
C LEU A 416 12.12 -23.86 -8.08
N GLY A 417 12.90 -24.62 -7.33
CA GLY A 417 14.28 -24.29 -6.97
C GLY A 417 15.30 -24.42 -8.11
N PRO A 418 16.61 -24.51 -7.78
CA PRO A 418 17.69 -24.42 -8.77
C PRO A 418 17.56 -25.32 -10.01
N PRO A 419 17.14 -26.60 -9.93
CA PRO A 419 17.02 -27.44 -11.13
C PRO A 419 15.98 -26.92 -12.14
N VAL A 420 14.85 -26.41 -11.66
CA VAL A 420 13.79 -25.86 -12.52
C VAL A 420 14.24 -24.53 -13.11
N MET A 421 14.86 -23.68 -12.28
CA MET A 421 15.34 -22.37 -12.72
C MET A 421 16.51 -22.47 -13.72
N GLN A 422 17.38 -23.47 -13.60
CA GLN A 422 18.43 -23.75 -14.59
C GLN A 422 17.83 -24.13 -15.95
N GLN A 423 16.75 -24.92 -15.98
CA GLN A 423 16.05 -25.23 -17.23
C GLN A 423 15.42 -23.99 -17.86
N LEU A 424 14.82 -23.13 -17.03
CA LEU A 424 14.26 -21.86 -17.49
C LEU A 424 15.36 -20.91 -17.99
N GLN A 425 16.51 -20.86 -17.32
CA GLN A 425 17.66 -20.05 -17.72
C GLN A 425 18.18 -20.44 -19.11
N ALA A 426 18.35 -21.74 -19.35
CA ALA A 426 18.80 -22.26 -20.64
C ALA A 426 17.80 -21.97 -21.78
N LEU A 427 16.53 -21.77 -21.46
CA LEU A 427 15.47 -21.44 -22.41
C LEU A 427 15.46 -19.96 -22.79
N ILE A 428 15.75 -19.06 -21.84
CA ILE A 428 15.64 -17.62 -22.08
C ILE A 428 16.91 -17.10 -22.76
N ARG A 429 16.76 -16.63 -24.00
CA ARG A 429 17.84 -16.03 -24.77
C ARG A 429 18.47 -14.88 -24.01
N GLY A 430 19.80 -14.93 -23.86
CA GLY A 430 20.57 -13.88 -23.18
C GLY A 430 20.40 -13.84 -21.67
N CYS A 431 19.80 -14.86 -21.04
CA CYS A 431 19.77 -14.97 -19.59
C CYS A 431 21.16 -15.34 -19.05
N GLY A 432 21.76 -14.43 -18.28
CA GLY A 432 23.04 -14.66 -17.61
C GLY A 432 22.96 -15.70 -16.50
N GLU A 433 24.08 -15.88 -15.79
CA GLU A 433 24.17 -16.77 -14.63
C GLU A 433 23.16 -16.35 -13.54
N PRO A 434 22.37 -17.28 -12.98
CA PRO A 434 21.43 -16.97 -11.92
C PRO A 434 22.15 -16.52 -10.64
N VAL A 435 21.62 -15.47 -10.01
CA VAL A 435 22.05 -15.09 -8.66
C VAL A 435 21.29 -15.96 -7.65
N VAL A 436 22.01 -16.86 -6.99
CA VAL A 436 21.43 -17.78 -6.01
C VAL A 436 21.47 -17.17 -4.61
N LEU A 437 20.34 -17.17 -3.91
CA LEU A 437 20.18 -16.74 -2.52
C LEU A 437 20.13 -17.98 -1.61
N PRO A 438 21.23 -18.33 -0.90
CA PRO A 438 21.31 -19.57 -0.11
C PRO A 438 20.27 -19.70 0.99
N GLN A 439 19.83 -18.57 1.55
CA GLN A 439 18.87 -18.48 2.65
C GLN A 439 17.41 -18.47 2.20
N ALA A 440 17.14 -18.24 0.91
CA ALA A 440 15.79 -18.00 0.43
C ALA A 440 15.09 -19.29 -0.02
N GLY A 441 13.83 -19.43 0.39
CA GLY A 441 12.93 -20.48 -0.10
C GLY A 441 12.18 -20.06 -1.38
N HIS A 442 10.97 -20.58 -1.54
CA HIS A 442 10.12 -20.33 -2.73
C HIS A 442 9.74 -18.86 -2.92
N PHE A 443 9.35 -18.16 -1.84
CA PHE A 443 8.94 -16.76 -1.86
C PHE A 443 10.14 -15.81 -1.74
N VAL A 444 10.99 -15.82 -2.77
CA VAL A 444 12.30 -15.13 -2.78
C VAL A 444 12.21 -13.65 -2.40
N GLN A 445 11.11 -12.97 -2.74
CA GLN A 445 10.87 -11.54 -2.47
C GLN A 445 10.79 -11.19 -0.99
N GLU A 446 10.65 -12.17 -0.09
CA GLU A 446 10.81 -11.93 1.35
C GLU A 446 12.26 -11.58 1.74
N HIS A 447 13.20 -11.76 0.81
CA HIS A 447 14.56 -11.19 0.79
C HIS A 447 14.68 -10.07 -0.26
N GLY A 448 13.63 -9.25 -0.40
CA GLY A 448 13.44 -8.33 -1.52
C GLY A 448 14.43 -7.19 -1.64
N GLU A 449 14.99 -6.69 -0.54
CA GLU A 449 15.91 -5.54 -0.59
C GLU A 449 17.20 -5.86 -1.41
N PRO A 450 17.93 -6.97 -1.13
CA PRO A 450 19.03 -7.40 -1.99
C PRO A 450 18.64 -7.62 -3.46
N ILE A 451 17.42 -8.13 -3.72
CA ILE A 451 16.92 -8.35 -5.07
C ILE A 451 16.71 -7.03 -5.80
N ALA A 452 16.06 -6.06 -5.16
CA ALA A 452 15.82 -4.74 -5.72
C ALA A 452 17.14 -4.03 -6.01
N GLN A 453 18.10 -4.06 -5.08
CA GLN A 453 19.43 -3.48 -5.30
C GLN A 453 20.17 -4.13 -6.50
N GLN A 454 20.06 -5.45 -6.65
CA GLN A 454 20.65 -6.14 -7.80
C GLN A 454 19.96 -5.77 -9.10
N ALA A 455 18.62 -5.66 -9.09
CA ALA A 455 17.85 -5.23 -10.24
C ALA A 455 18.19 -3.79 -10.67
N LEU A 456 18.32 -2.86 -9.72
CA LEU A 456 18.72 -1.48 -9.99
C LEU A 456 20.09 -1.42 -10.65
N ARG A 457 21.08 -2.16 -10.13
CA ARG A 457 22.42 -2.24 -10.76
C ARG A 457 22.36 -2.82 -12.18
N PHE A 458 21.53 -3.83 -12.39
CA PHE A 458 21.48 -4.56 -13.65
C PHE A 458 20.73 -3.82 -14.77
N PHE A 459 19.62 -3.15 -14.45
CA PHE A 459 18.78 -2.44 -15.43
C PHE A 459 19.10 -0.94 -15.55
N SER A 460 20.14 -0.46 -14.85
CA SER A 460 20.63 0.90 -15.03
C SER A 460 21.12 1.13 -16.47
N PRO A 461 20.94 2.33 -17.05
CA PRO A 461 21.56 2.66 -18.33
C PRO A 461 23.07 2.44 -18.27
N PRO A 462 23.72 1.98 -19.36
CA PRO A 462 25.18 2.00 -19.42
C PRO A 462 25.67 3.46 -19.26
N ALA A 463 26.68 3.63 -18.42
CA ALA A 463 27.30 4.93 -18.11
C ALA A 463 27.96 5.58 -19.32
#